data_AF-A0A937WDQ1-F1
#
_entry.id   AF-A0A937WDQ1-F1
#
_cell.length_a   1.000
_cell.length_b   1.000
_cell.length_c   1.000
_cell.angle_alpha   90.00
_cell.angle_beta   90.00
_cell.angle_gamma   90.00
#
_symmetry.space_group_name_H-M   'P 1'
#
loop_
_entity.id
_entity.type
_entity.pdbx_description
1 polymer ?
#
loop_
_entity_poly.entity_id
_entity_poly.type
_entity_poly.pdbx_seq_one_letter_code
_entity_poly.pdbx_strand_id
1 'polypeptide(L)'
;MNLIALLLILISAIIHALWNLLTKQSRDKLAFIWWSMLAILFIYFPLFLWYLRQSSMPLSEIWFWPIVSGFFQAAYCVLLAFAYERGDLSIIYPLSRGSAPVFITIGAIWLLNERLSLTGIIGISIVVFGIYILHLHLLQFSALLKPIRSLTQKDSQLGILTGMTISAYHIVDK
;
A
#
# COMPACT_ATOMS: atom_id res chain seq x y z
N MET A 1 19.58 6.34 14.46
CA MET A 1 18.17 5.91 14.59
C MET A 1 17.96 5.46 16.03
N ASN A 2 16.86 5.88 16.69
CA ASN A 2 16.58 5.50 18.08
C ASN A 2 16.21 4.01 18.18
N LEU A 3 16.63 3.30 19.24
CA LEU A 3 16.27 1.90 19.48
C LEU A 3 14.75 1.68 19.47
N ILE A 4 14.00 2.60 20.07
CA ILE A 4 12.52 2.54 20.07
C ILE A 4 11.99 2.58 18.63
N ALA A 5 12.51 3.49 17.80
CA ALA A 5 12.10 3.60 16.40
C ALA A 5 12.44 2.32 15.61
N LEU A 6 13.63 1.74 15.84
CA LEU A 6 14.02 0.47 15.23
C LEU A 6 13.04 -0.66 15.61
N LEU A 7 12.70 -0.78 16.90
CA LEU A 7 11.76 -1.81 17.37
C LEU A 7 10.36 -1.63 16.78
N LEU A 8 9.85 -0.39 16.71
CA LEU A 8 8.55 -0.10 16.11
C LEU A 8 8.52 -0.46 14.62
N ILE A 9 9.60 -0.18 13.88
CA ILE A 9 9.72 -0.55 12.45
C ILE A 9 9.72 -2.07 12.30
N LEU A 10 10.46 -2.82 13.13
CA LEU A 10 10.51 -4.27 13.07
C LEU A 10 9.15 -4.91 13.40
N ILE A 11 8.47 -4.44 14.44
CA ILE A 11 7.13 -4.90 14.81
C ILE A 11 6.16 -4.63 13.67
N SER A 12 6.19 -3.42 13.10
CA SER A 12 5.37 -3.05 11.94
C SER A 12 5.60 -3.99 10.76
N ALA A 13 6.86 -4.30 10.43
CA ALA A 13 7.19 -5.22 9.35
C ALA A 13 6.65 -6.64 9.59
N ILE A 14 6.76 -7.16 10.82
CA ILE A 14 6.22 -8.47 11.19
C ILE A 14 4.70 -8.49 11.07
N ILE A 15 4.01 -7.49 11.64
CA ILE A 15 2.56 -7.37 11.57
C ILE A 15 2.10 -7.27 10.11
N HIS A 16 2.80 -6.49 9.29
CA HIS A 16 2.48 -6.32 7.88
C HIS A 16 2.60 -7.65 7.11
N ALA A 17 3.68 -8.40 7.32
CA ALA A 17 3.86 -9.72 6.71
C ALA A 17 2.78 -10.70 7.17
N LEU A 18 2.48 -10.70 8.47
CA LEU A 18 1.46 -11.59 9.07
C LEU A 18 0.06 -11.31 8.54
N TRP A 19 -0.36 -10.05 8.47
CA TRP A 19 -1.65 -9.66 7.90
C TRP A 19 -1.82 -10.15 6.46
N ASN A 20 -0.79 -9.99 5.62
CA ASN A 20 -0.86 -10.43 4.22
C ASN A 20 -0.96 -11.96 4.12
N LEU A 21 -0.22 -12.68 4.98
CA LEU A 21 -0.30 -14.13 5.06
C LEU A 21 -1.69 -14.60 5.49
N LEU A 22 -2.25 -14.03 6.55
CA LEU A 22 -3.57 -14.38 7.07
C LEU A 22 -4.68 -14.06 6.05
N THR A 23 -4.59 -12.91 5.38
CA THR A 23 -5.51 -12.54 4.29
C THR A 23 -5.49 -13.58 3.18
N LYS A 24 -4.30 -14.04 2.77
CA LYS A 24 -4.18 -15.07 1.73
C LYS A 24 -4.74 -16.42 2.17
N GLN A 25 -4.46 -16.85 3.40
CA GLN A 25 -4.90 -18.13 3.95
C GLN A 25 -6.40 -18.15 4.31
N SER A 26 -7.04 -16.98 4.42
CA SER A 26 -8.46 -16.89 4.69
C SER A 26 -9.29 -17.59 3.61
N ARG A 27 -10.43 -18.18 4.00
CA ARG A 27 -11.36 -18.82 3.05
C ARG A 27 -11.95 -17.76 2.12
N ASP A 28 -12.55 -16.75 2.71
CA ASP A 28 -13.07 -15.55 2.03
C ASP A 28 -12.18 -14.35 2.37
N LYS A 29 -11.45 -13.86 1.36
CA LYS A 29 -10.48 -12.76 1.51
C LYS A 29 -11.17 -11.43 1.77
N LEU A 30 -12.30 -11.19 1.11
CA LEU A 30 -13.03 -9.92 1.23
C LEU A 30 -13.69 -9.84 2.61
N ALA A 31 -14.31 -10.93 3.08
CA ALA A 31 -14.87 -10.99 4.42
C ALA A 31 -13.79 -10.81 5.50
N PHE A 32 -12.63 -11.47 5.36
CA PHE A 32 -11.51 -11.31 6.30
C PHE A 32 -11.01 -9.87 6.37
N ILE A 33 -10.79 -9.24 5.22
CA ILE A 33 -10.37 -7.83 5.15
C ILE A 33 -11.43 -6.92 5.78
N TRP A 34 -12.71 -7.14 5.47
CA TRP A 34 -13.81 -6.34 6.00
C TRP A 34 -13.88 -6.39 7.54
N TRP A 35 -13.82 -7.59 8.13
CA TRP A 35 -13.82 -7.75 9.58
C TRP A 35 -12.59 -7.15 10.24
N SER A 36 -11.44 -7.23 9.58
CA SER A 36 -10.21 -6.59 10.06
C SER A 36 -10.32 -5.07 10.08
N MET A 37 -10.89 -4.46 9.03
CA MET A 37 -11.15 -3.02 8.98
C MET A 37 -12.16 -2.59 10.05
N LEU A 38 -13.18 -3.41 10.30
CA LEU A 38 -14.14 -3.15 11.37
C LEU A 38 -13.48 -3.22 12.76
N ALA A 39 -12.58 -4.18 12.99
CA ALA A 39 -11.81 -4.25 14.24
C ALA A 39 -10.92 -3.01 14.42
N ILE A 40 -10.26 -2.55 13.36
CA ILE A 40 -9.46 -1.32 13.35
C ILE A 40 -10.34 -0.12 13.73
N LEU A 41 -11.55 -0.01 13.18
CA LEU A 41 -12.50 1.05 13.56
C LEU A 41 -12.72 1.07 15.08
N PHE A 42 -13.04 -0.05 15.71
CA PHE A 42 -13.28 -0.10 17.16
C PHE A 42 -12.03 0.24 17.99
N ILE A 43 -10.84 -0.13 17.52
CA ILE A 43 -9.57 0.17 18.20
C ILE A 43 -9.28 1.68 18.14
N TYR A 44 -9.47 2.31 16.98
CA TYR A 44 -9.12 3.72 16.78
C TYR A 44 -10.25 4.70 17.09
N PHE A 45 -11.50 4.24 17.20
CA PHE A 45 -12.65 5.12 17.47
C PHE A 45 -12.54 5.88 18.80
N PRO A 46 -12.14 5.28 19.94
CA PRO A 46 -11.92 6.03 21.17
C PRO A 46 -10.83 7.10 21.04
N LEU A 47 -9.77 6.82 20.30
CA LEU A 47 -8.69 7.77 20.04
C LEU A 47 -9.17 8.94 19.18
N PHE A 48 -10.00 8.65 18.16
CA PHE A 48 -10.65 9.68 17.36
C PHE A 48 -11.55 10.60 18.19
N LEU A 49 -12.38 10.06 19.09
CA LEU A 49 -13.21 10.87 19.98
C LEU A 49 -12.37 11.72 20.94
N TRP A 50 -11.27 11.16 21.46
CA TRP A 50 -10.34 11.89 22.30
C TRP A 50 -9.66 13.05 21.56
N TYR A 51 -9.28 12.85 20.29
CA TYR A 51 -8.72 13.90 19.44
C TYR A 51 -9.76 14.98 19.11
N LEU A 52 -10.98 14.56 18.74
CA LEU A 52 -12.08 15.48 18.40
C LEU A 52 -12.42 16.41 19.57
N ARG A 53 -12.35 15.92 20.81
CA ARG A 53 -12.57 16.74 22.01
C ARG A 53 -11.53 17.84 22.21
N GLN A 54 -10.31 17.64 21.72
CA GLN A 54 -9.22 18.62 21.85
C GLN A 54 -9.10 19.55 20.64
N SER A 55 -9.63 19.12 19.49
CA SER A 55 -9.57 19.90 18.26
C SER A 55 -10.49 21.10 18.32
N SER A 56 -9.98 22.25 17.87
CA SER A 56 -10.78 23.45 17.60
C SER A 56 -11.35 23.48 16.18
N MET A 57 -11.02 22.48 15.35
CA MET A 57 -11.52 22.42 13.96
C MET A 57 -13.02 22.11 13.94
N PRO A 58 -13.80 22.83 13.11
CA PRO A 58 -15.20 22.51 12.93
C PRO A 58 -15.34 21.13 12.29
N LEU A 59 -16.31 20.35 12.77
CA LEU A 59 -16.57 18.99 12.28
C LEU A 59 -16.71 18.93 10.76
N SER A 60 -17.31 19.93 10.13
CA SER A 60 -17.48 20.01 8.67
C SER A 60 -16.17 19.98 7.88
N GLU A 61 -15.07 20.48 8.45
CA GLU A 61 -13.75 20.51 7.79
C GLU A 61 -12.98 19.20 7.99
N ILE A 62 -13.33 18.40 9.00
CA ILE A 62 -12.62 17.16 9.33
C ILE A 62 -12.95 16.03 8.34
N TRP A 63 -14.15 15.99 7.79
CA TRP A 63 -14.65 14.79 7.11
C TRP A 63 -14.18 14.60 5.67
N PHE A 64 -13.83 15.68 4.95
CA PHE A 64 -13.55 15.59 3.52
C PHE A 64 -12.40 14.63 3.21
N TRP A 65 -11.22 14.85 3.79
CA TRP A 65 -10.03 14.03 3.53
C TRP A 65 -10.15 12.59 4.03
N PRO A 66 -10.66 12.30 5.24
CA PRO A 66 -10.91 10.92 5.68
C PRO A 66 -11.90 10.15 4.79
N ILE A 67 -12.93 10.81 4.24
CA ILE A 67 -13.87 10.16 3.31
C ILE A 67 -13.15 9.81 2.00
N VAL A 68 -12.38 10.75 1.45
CA VAL A 68 -11.62 10.53 0.21
C VAL A 68 -10.56 9.43 0.40
N SER A 69 -9.83 9.46 1.51
CA SER A 69 -8.86 8.42 1.87
C SER A 69 -9.55 7.07 2.07
N GLY A 70 -10.65 7.05 2.81
CA GLY A 70 -11.46 5.85 3.05
C GLY A 70 -12.00 5.22 1.75
N PHE A 71 -12.36 6.03 0.75
CA PHE A 71 -12.74 5.55 -0.56
C PHE A 71 -11.58 4.84 -1.28
N PHE A 72 -10.39 5.45 -1.34
CA PHE A 72 -9.22 4.83 -1.96
C PHE A 72 -8.74 3.59 -1.19
N GLN A 73 -8.83 3.62 0.14
CA GLN A 73 -8.52 2.50 1.00
C GLN A 73 -9.48 1.32 0.77
N ALA A 74 -10.79 1.59 0.65
CA ALA A 74 -11.78 0.56 0.33
C ALA A 74 -11.54 -0.02 -1.07
N ALA A 75 -11.24 0.81 -2.07
CA ALA A 75 -10.88 0.37 -3.41
C ALA A 75 -9.63 -0.51 -3.39
N TYR A 76 -8.59 -0.12 -2.65
CA TYR A 76 -7.40 -0.94 -2.42
C TYR A 76 -7.74 -2.30 -1.82
N CYS A 77 -8.53 -2.34 -0.75
CA CYS A 77 -8.92 -3.57 -0.07
C CYS A 77 -9.66 -4.54 -1.01
N VAL A 78 -10.59 -4.02 -1.80
CA VAL A 78 -11.37 -4.81 -2.77
C VAL A 78 -10.48 -5.32 -3.90
N LEU A 79 -9.67 -4.45 -4.50
CA LEU A 79 -8.75 -4.83 -5.57
C LEU A 79 -7.73 -5.86 -5.11
N LEU A 80 -7.20 -5.71 -3.90
CA LEU A 80 -6.26 -6.65 -3.31
C LEU A 80 -6.90 -8.03 -3.11
N ALA A 81 -8.13 -8.08 -2.60
CA ALA A 81 -8.87 -9.34 -2.44
C ALA A 81 -9.04 -10.05 -3.79
N PHE A 82 -9.53 -9.34 -4.81
CA PHE A 82 -9.70 -9.90 -6.16
C PHE A 82 -8.38 -10.32 -6.79
N ALA A 83 -7.31 -9.54 -6.60
CA ALA A 83 -6.00 -9.84 -7.11
C ALA A 83 -5.47 -11.14 -6.47
N TYR A 84 -5.52 -11.27 -5.14
CA TYR A 84 -5.09 -12.49 -4.45
C TYR A 84 -5.96 -13.72 -4.71
N GLU A 85 -7.20 -13.54 -5.13
CA GLU A 85 -8.08 -14.64 -5.51
C GLU A 85 -7.81 -15.16 -6.92
N ARG A 86 -7.48 -14.27 -7.87
CA ARG A 86 -7.44 -14.61 -9.30
C ARG A 86 -6.05 -14.84 -9.86
N GLY A 87 -5.01 -14.22 -9.31
CA GLY A 87 -3.67 -14.34 -9.85
C GLY A 87 -2.63 -14.83 -8.86
N ASP A 88 -1.51 -15.26 -9.40
CA ASP A 88 -0.40 -15.76 -8.60
C ASP A 88 0.16 -14.66 -7.69
N LEU A 89 0.26 -14.97 -6.39
CA LEU A 89 0.83 -14.05 -5.39
C LEU A 89 2.24 -13.60 -5.81
N SER A 90 3.02 -14.47 -6.44
CA SER A 90 4.37 -14.19 -6.91
C SER A 90 4.42 -13.05 -7.93
N ILE A 91 3.33 -12.80 -8.67
CA ILE A 91 3.21 -11.72 -9.66
C ILE A 91 2.52 -10.49 -9.05
N ILE A 92 1.39 -10.71 -8.38
CA ILE A 92 0.54 -9.62 -7.90
C ILE A 92 1.18 -8.86 -6.75
N TYR A 93 1.77 -9.56 -5.78
CA TYR A 93 2.34 -8.89 -4.60
C TYR A 93 3.47 -7.92 -4.98
N PRO A 94 4.45 -8.32 -5.83
CA PRO A 94 5.50 -7.39 -6.27
C PRO A 94 4.99 -6.25 -7.15
N LEU A 95 3.99 -6.48 -8.01
CA LEU A 95 3.42 -5.40 -8.81
C LEU A 95 2.70 -4.37 -7.93
N SER A 96 1.82 -4.82 -7.03
CA SER A 96 1.09 -3.93 -6.13
C SER A 96 2.02 -3.14 -5.23
N ARG A 97 3.03 -3.79 -4.64
CA ARG A 97 3.95 -3.15 -3.69
C ARG A 97 5.10 -2.39 -4.36
N GLY A 98 5.55 -2.81 -5.53
CA GLY A 98 6.65 -2.18 -6.27
C GLY A 98 6.21 -0.96 -7.08
N SER A 99 4.99 -0.97 -7.61
CA SER A 99 4.45 0.19 -8.34
C SER A 99 3.99 1.32 -7.42
N ALA A 100 3.55 1.01 -6.19
CA ALA A 100 3.06 2.02 -5.26
C ALA A 100 4.10 3.12 -4.93
N PRO A 101 5.36 2.82 -4.52
CA PRO A 101 6.37 3.87 -4.29
C PRO A 101 6.62 4.77 -5.51
N VAL A 102 6.54 4.21 -6.73
CA VAL A 102 6.70 4.98 -7.97
C VAL A 102 5.54 5.98 -8.12
N PHE A 103 4.30 5.51 -7.98
CA PHE A 103 3.13 6.37 -8.10
C PHE A 103 3.04 7.41 -6.96
N ILE A 104 3.38 7.04 -5.72
CA ILE A 104 3.49 7.98 -4.60
C ILE A 104 4.50 9.08 -4.92
N THR A 105 5.67 8.72 -5.45
CA THR A 105 6.71 9.69 -5.81
C THR A 105 6.24 10.66 -6.88
N ILE A 106 5.60 10.14 -7.94
CA ILE A 106 5.03 10.97 -9.00
C ILE A 106 3.96 11.91 -8.44
N GLY A 107 3.03 11.37 -7.66
CA GLY A 107 1.94 12.15 -7.06
C GLY A 107 2.44 13.20 -6.07
N ALA A 108 3.47 12.90 -5.27
CA ALA A 108 4.07 13.86 -4.36
C ALA A 108 4.70 15.06 -5.10
N ILE A 109 5.39 14.82 -6.23
CA ILE A 109 5.93 15.91 -7.05
C ILE A 109 4.81 16.74 -7.67
N TRP A 110 3.83 16.08 -8.30
CA TRP A 110 2.82 16.77 -9.13
C TRP A 110 1.66 17.38 -8.34
N LEU A 111 1.16 16.70 -7.31
CA LEU A 111 0.01 17.12 -6.53
C LEU A 111 0.41 17.92 -5.29
N LEU A 112 1.51 17.55 -4.65
CA LEU A 112 1.98 18.17 -3.39
C LEU A 112 3.13 19.17 -3.60
N ASN A 113 3.59 19.36 -4.84
CA ASN A 113 4.71 20.24 -5.20
C ASN A 113 6.00 19.93 -4.44
N GLU A 114 6.23 18.67 -4.05
CA GLU A 114 7.42 18.28 -3.30
C GLU A 114 8.66 18.26 -4.20
N ARG A 115 9.78 18.77 -3.66
CA ARG A 115 11.09 18.72 -4.31
C ARG A 115 11.90 17.56 -3.76
N LEU A 116 12.14 16.55 -4.59
CA LEU A 116 13.00 15.43 -4.22
C LEU A 116 14.48 15.84 -4.32
N SER A 117 15.24 15.55 -3.28
CA SER A 117 16.69 15.64 -3.33
C SER A 117 17.26 14.54 -4.24
N LEU A 118 18.47 14.74 -4.76
CA LEU A 118 19.19 13.71 -5.52
C LEU A 118 19.34 12.42 -4.71
N THR A 119 19.61 12.53 -3.41
CA THR A 119 19.67 11.39 -2.49
C THR A 119 18.33 10.67 -2.35
N GLY A 120 17.22 11.40 -2.33
CA GLY A 120 15.88 10.82 -2.30
C GLY A 120 15.55 10.03 -3.57
N ILE A 121 15.88 10.58 -4.74
CA ILE A 121 15.69 9.91 -6.04
C ILE A 121 16.51 8.61 -6.10
N ILE A 122 17.78 8.65 -5.66
CA ILE A 122 18.63 7.46 -5.61
C ILE A 122 18.03 6.41 -4.67
N GLY A 123 17.59 6.81 -3.47
CA GLY A 123 16.95 5.91 -2.51
C GLY A 123 15.69 5.24 -3.06
N ILE A 124 14.80 6.02 -3.66
CA ILE A 124 13.58 5.50 -4.31
C ILE A 124 13.95 4.52 -5.43
N SER A 125 14.93 4.88 -6.26
CA SER A 125 15.39 4.03 -7.35
C SER A 125 15.90 2.69 -6.81
N ILE A 126 16.73 2.70 -5.76
CA ILE A 126 17.23 1.48 -5.11
C ILE A 126 16.09 0.62 -4.58
N VAL A 127 15.07 1.21 -3.96
CA VAL A 127 13.91 0.47 -3.45
C VAL A 127 13.13 -0.17 -4.60
N VAL A 128 12.84 0.57 -5.66
CA VAL A 128 12.11 0.07 -6.84
C VAL A 128 12.89 -1.07 -7.52
N PHE A 129 14.21 -0.90 -7.71
CA PHE A 129 15.07 -1.93 -8.25
C PHE A 129 15.17 -3.15 -7.32
N GLY A 130 15.25 -2.95 -6.01
CA GLY A 130 15.29 -4.03 -5.02
C GLY A 130 14.02 -4.87 -5.05
N ILE A 131 12.84 -4.23 -5.09
CA ILE A 131 11.55 -4.92 -5.21
C ILE A 131 11.48 -5.71 -6.53
N TYR A 132 11.97 -5.12 -7.62
CA TYR A 132 12.02 -5.78 -8.92
C TYR A 132 12.95 -7.01 -8.93
N ILE A 133 14.13 -6.93 -8.30
CA ILE A 133 15.08 -8.05 -8.20
C ILE A 133 14.52 -9.19 -7.34
N LEU A 134 13.87 -8.88 -6.22
CA LEU A 134 13.26 -9.90 -5.34
C LEU A 134 12.19 -10.74 -6.06
N HIS A 135 11.63 -10.24 -7.16
CA HIS A 135 10.66 -10.95 -7.98
C HIS A 135 11.30 -11.92 -9.00
N LEU A 136 12.60 -11.79 -9.31
CA LEU A 136 13.29 -12.67 -10.24
C LEU A 136 13.59 -14.00 -9.54
N HIS A 137 12.71 -14.99 -9.76
CA HIS A 137 12.81 -16.32 -9.13
C HIS A 137 14.07 -17.12 -9.54
N LEU A 138 14.78 -16.68 -10.58
CA LEU A 138 16.10 -17.14 -11.03
C LEU A 138 16.80 -15.92 -11.65
N LEU A 139 18.11 -15.75 -11.44
CA LEU A 139 18.96 -14.78 -12.16
C LEU A 139 19.14 -15.18 -13.65
N GLN A 140 18.05 -15.59 -14.32
CA GLN A 140 18.02 -15.85 -15.74
C GLN A 140 17.67 -14.56 -16.46
N PHE A 141 18.61 -14.04 -17.26
CA PHE A 141 18.43 -12.81 -18.03
C PHE A 141 17.20 -12.82 -18.97
N SER A 142 16.75 -14.01 -19.42
CA SER A 142 15.53 -14.18 -20.22
C SER A 142 14.22 -13.99 -19.44
N ALA A 143 14.26 -14.03 -18.10
CA ALA A 143 13.14 -13.77 -17.22
C ALA A 143 12.97 -12.28 -16.86
N LEU A 144 13.99 -11.43 -17.09
CA LEU A 144 13.91 -9.99 -16.82
C LEU A 144 12.77 -9.31 -17.59
N LEU A 145 12.55 -9.70 -18.85
CA LEU A 145 11.50 -9.10 -19.67
C LEU A 145 10.11 -9.73 -19.47
N LYS A 146 9.99 -10.85 -18.73
CA LYS A 146 8.69 -11.52 -18.51
C LYS A 146 7.69 -10.65 -17.73
N PRO A 147 8.04 -10.00 -16.61
CA PRO A 147 7.13 -9.13 -15.87
C PRO A 147 6.65 -7.94 -16.70
N ILE A 148 7.54 -7.37 -17.53
CA ILE A 148 7.21 -6.25 -18.42
C ILE A 148 6.28 -6.70 -19.54
N ARG A 149 6.49 -7.90 -20.10
CA ARG A 149 5.61 -8.49 -21.11
C ARG A 149 4.28 -8.98 -20.55
N SER A 150 4.20 -9.31 -19.27
CA SER A 150 2.96 -9.70 -18.61
C SER A 150 2.09 -8.52 -18.16
N LEU A 151 2.58 -7.27 -18.26
CA LEU A 151 1.81 -6.06 -17.90
C LEU A 151 0.48 -5.93 -18.65
N THR A 152 0.37 -6.53 -19.84
CA THR A 152 -0.86 -6.56 -20.64
C THR A 152 -1.86 -7.62 -20.17
N GLN A 153 -1.48 -8.53 -19.26
CA GLN A 153 -2.39 -9.53 -18.69
C GLN A 153 -3.27 -8.90 -17.61
N LYS A 154 -4.54 -9.33 -17.57
CA LYS A 154 -5.55 -8.79 -16.64
C LYS A 154 -5.11 -8.87 -15.17
N ASP A 155 -4.40 -9.93 -14.80
CA ASP A 155 -3.96 -10.13 -13.41
C ASP A 155 -2.83 -9.17 -13.02
N SER A 156 -1.96 -8.81 -13.97
CA SER A 156 -0.92 -7.80 -13.76
C SER A 156 -1.50 -6.38 -13.70
N GLN A 157 -2.56 -6.12 -14.47
CA GLN A 157 -3.30 -4.85 -14.40
C GLN A 157 -3.97 -4.66 -13.03
N LEU A 158 -4.51 -5.72 -12.43
CA LEU A 158 -5.04 -5.67 -11.07
C LEU A 158 -3.96 -5.33 -10.03
N GLY A 159 -2.76 -5.90 -10.17
CA GLY A 159 -1.62 -5.54 -9.32
C GLY A 159 -1.24 -4.06 -9.42
N ILE A 160 -1.13 -3.53 -10.65
CA ILE A 160 -0.84 -2.11 -10.86
C ILE A 160 -1.94 -1.21 -10.30
N LEU A 161 -3.21 -1.53 -10.58
CA LEU A 161 -4.35 -0.75 -10.10
C LEU A 161 -4.40 -0.73 -8.56
N THR A 162 -4.07 -1.86 -7.93
CA THR A 162 -3.89 -1.95 -6.47
C THR A 162 -2.79 -0.98 -6.01
N GLY A 163 -1.62 -0.99 -6.68
CA GLY A 163 -0.53 -0.05 -6.39
C GLY A 163 -0.94 1.43 -6.54
N MET A 164 -1.73 1.77 -7.56
CA MET A 164 -2.28 3.12 -7.73
C MET A 164 -3.20 3.52 -6.57
N THR A 165 -4.12 2.65 -6.16
CA THR A 165 -5.02 2.94 -5.03
C THR A 165 -4.29 3.07 -3.70
N ILE A 166 -3.24 2.26 -3.48
CA ILE A 166 -2.33 2.41 -2.33
C ILE A 166 -1.71 3.81 -2.34
N SER A 167 -1.26 4.25 -3.51
CA SER A 167 -0.59 5.54 -3.65
C SER A 167 -1.55 6.71 -3.43
N ALA A 168 -2.77 6.59 -3.95
CA ALA A 168 -3.79 7.62 -3.84
C ALA A 168 -4.17 7.89 -2.38
N TYR A 169 -4.46 6.86 -1.57
CA TYR A 169 -4.81 7.10 -0.16
C TYR A 169 -3.61 7.68 0.61
N HIS A 170 -2.38 7.23 0.34
CA HIS A 170 -1.18 7.78 0.96
C HIS A 170 -0.93 9.26 0.63
N ILE A 171 -1.27 9.70 -0.59
CA ILE A 171 -1.18 11.11 -0.97
C ILE A 171 -2.25 11.94 -0.27
N VAL A 172 -3.46 11.38 -0.15
CA VAL A 172 -4.59 12.04 0.53
C VAL A 172 -4.34 12.17 2.04
N ASP A 173 -3.67 11.21 2.64
CA ASP A 173 -3.34 11.20 4.08
C ASP A 173 -2.21 12.16 4.47
N LYS A 174 -1.53 12.77 3.50
CA LYS A 174 -0.34 13.60 3.70
C LYS A 174 -0.71 15.07 3.94
#